data_AF-A0A925TBS5-F1
#
_entry.id   AF-A0A925TBS5-F1
#
_cell.length_a   1.000
_cell.length_b   1.000
_cell.length_c   1.000
_cell.angle_alpha   90.00
_cell.angle_beta   90.00
_cell.angle_gamma   90.00
#
_symmetry.space_group_name_H-M   'P 1'
#
loop_
_entity.id
_entity.type
_entity.pdbx_description
1 polymer ?
#
loop_
_entity_poly.entity_id
_entity_poly.type
_entity_poly.pdbx_seq_one_letter_code
_entity_poly.pdbx_strand_id
1 'polypeptide(L)' 'RDGLYVAVTHSGVTLAPAIGLFAARELLEGRRDPLLASYGPDRRELA' A
#
# COMPACT_ATOMS: atom_id res chain seq x y z
N ARG A 1 -2.37 13.68 7.51
CA ARG A 1 -1.29 13.75 8.52
C ARG A 1 -0.02 13.49 7.76
N ASP A 2 0.87 14.46 7.69
CA ASP A 2 2.12 14.29 6.94
C ASP A 2 2.95 13.17 7.59
N GLY A 3 3.46 12.26 6.76
CA GLY A 3 4.25 11.10 7.21
C GLY A 3 3.47 9.89 7.74
N LEU A 4 2.14 9.81 7.58
CA LEU A 4 1.37 8.61 7.91
C LEU A 4 1.23 7.69 6.68
N TYR A 5 1.67 6.44 6.80
CA TYR A 5 1.42 5.37 5.82
C TYR A 5 0.45 4.34 6.40
N VAL A 6 -0.55 3.93 5.61
CA VAL A 6 -1.57 2.97 6.05
C VAL A 6 -1.63 1.80 5.06
N ALA A 7 -1.48 0.59 5.58
CA ALA A 7 -1.78 -0.65 4.87
C ALA A 7 -2.91 -1.39 5.62
N VAL A 8 -4.05 -1.57 4.95
CA VAL A 8 -5.20 -2.32 5.48
C VAL A 8 -5.40 -3.57 4.63
N THR A 9 -5.47 -4.72 5.29
CA THR A 9 -5.67 -6.01 4.61
C THR A 9 -6.58 -6.91 5.43
N HIS A 10 -7.44 -7.68 4.78
CA HIS A 10 -8.06 -8.84 5.42
C HIS A 10 -7.06 -10.02 5.37
N SER A 11 -6.82 -10.69 6.50
CA SER A 11 -5.94 -11.87 6.58
C SER A 11 -4.53 -11.66 5.99
N GLY A 12 -3.87 -10.54 6.30
CA GLY A 12 -2.63 -10.10 5.64
C GLY A 12 -1.34 -10.89 5.90
N VAL A 13 -1.36 -11.94 6.73
CA VAL A 13 -0.14 -12.68 7.13
C VAL A 13 0.66 -13.18 5.93
N THR A 14 -0.02 -13.73 4.92
CA THR A 14 0.63 -14.30 3.73
C THR A 14 1.38 -13.24 2.91
N LEU A 15 0.86 -12.02 2.86
CA LEU A 15 1.41 -10.94 2.04
C LEU A 15 2.21 -9.91 2.83
N ALA A 16 2.27 -10.02 4.17
CA ALA A 16 2.97 -9.07 5.03
C ALA A 16 4.41 -8.79 4.58
N PRO A 17 5.23 -9.77 4.15
CA PRO A 17 6.58 -9.49 3.66
C PRO A 17 6.62 -8.60 2.41
N ALA A 18 5.74 -8.88 1.43
CA ALA A 18 5.68 -8.11 0.19
C ALA A 18 5.13 -6.70 0.46
N ILE A 19 4.07 -6.57 1.25
CA ILE A 19 3.47 -5.29 1.62
C ILE A 19 4.48 -4.42 2.38
N GLY A 20 5.26 -5.01 3.31
CA GLY A 20 6.31 -4.29 4.02
C GLY A 20 7.40 -3.77 3.09
N LEU A 21 7.84 -4.57 2.12
CA LEU A 21 8.81 -4.15 1.11
C LEU A 21 8.28 -2.99 0.25
N PHE A 22 7.04 -3.07 -0.21
CA PHE A 22 6.44 -2.02 -1.02
C PHE A 22 6.26 -0.73 -0.23
N ALA A 23 5.78 -0.83 1.02
CA ALA A 23 5.63 0.32 1.92
C ALA A 23 6.99 1.00 2.18
N ALA A 24 8.04 0.23 2.44
CA ALA A 24 9.38 0.78 2.67
C ALA A 24 9.91 1.53 1.44
N ARG A 25 9.73 0.97 0.24
CA ARG A 25 10.12 1.63 -1.02
C ARG A 25 9.33 2.90 -1.28
N GLU A 26 8.01 2.87 -1.09
CA GLU A 26 7.17 4.04 -1.28
C GLU A 26 7.54 5.16 -0.28
N LEU A 27 7.80 4.80 0.99
CA LEU A 27 8.22 5.74 2.03
C LEU A 27 9.61 6.35 1.78
N LEU A 28 10.59 5.55 1.35
CA LEU A 28 11.98 5.99 1.20
C LEU A 28 12.26 6.64 -0.15
N GLU A 29 11.57 6.19 -1.20
CA GLU A 29 11.88 6.52 -2.59
C GLU A 29 10.76 7.32 -3.28
N GLY A 30 9.60 7.47 -2.63
CA GLY A 30 8.42 8.11 -3.23
C GLY A 30 7.81 7.32 -4.39
N ARG A 31 8.20 6.06 -4.56
CA ARG A 31 7.80 5.21 -5.69
C ARG A 31 6.82 4.13 -5.25
N ARG A 32 5.58 4.25 -5.71
CA ARG A 32 4.54 3.24 -5.52
C ARG A 32 4.73 2.07 -6.48
N ASP A 33 4.60 0.85 -5.97
CA ASP A 33 4.68 -0.36 -6.79
C ASP A 33 3.45 -0.47 -7.72
N PRO A 34 3.60 -0.83 -9.02
CA PRO A 34 2.49 -0.98 -9.95
C PRO A 34 1.41 -1.96 -9.47
N LEU A 35 1.77 -2.99 -8.69
CA LEU A 35 0.80 -3.92 -8.11
C LEU A 35 -0.15 -3.24 -7.11
N LEU A 36 0.26 -2.12 -6.52
CA LEU A 36 -0.54 -1.35 -5.57
C LEU A 36 -1.41 -0.26 -6.23
N ALA A 37 -1.27 -0.01 -7.54
CA ALA A 37 -1.90 1.11 -8.22
C ALA A 37 -3.43 1.18 -7.98
N SER A 38 -4.10 0.03 -8.04
CA SER A 38 -5.56 -0.08 -7.85
C SER A 38 -6.04 -0.01 -6.40
N TYR A 39 -5.12 -0.02 -5.42
CA TYR A 39 -5.45 -0.09 -3.99
C TYR A 39 -5.22 1.25 -3.28
N GLY A 40 -5.17 2.36 -4.03
CA GLY A 40 -5.02 3.71 -3.48
C GLY A 40 -6.26 4.21 -2.73
N PRO A 41 -6.14 5.27 -1.92
CA PRO A 41 -7.27 5.91 -1.26
C PRO A 41 -8.27 6.50 -2.29
N ASP A 42 -7.79 6.95 -3.44
CA ASP A 42 -8.63 7.51 -4.51
C ASP A 42 -9.32 6.44 -5.38
N ARG A 43 -9.16 5.16 -5.04
CA ARG A 43 -9.89 4.08 -5.73
C ARG A 43 -11.38 4.28 -5.47
N ARG A 44 -12.17 4.36 -6.54
CA ARG A 44 -13.64 4.36 -6.39
C ARG A 44 -14.08 2.97 -5.92
N GLU A 45 -14.90 2.91 -4.87
CA GLU A 45 -15.67 1.70 -4.60
C GLU A 45 -16.58 1.42 -5.80
N LEU A 46 -16.66 0.15 -6.20
CA LEU A 46 -17.61 -0.30 -7.22
C LEU A 46 -19.01 0.10 -6.75
N ALA A 47 -19.74 0.83 -7.60
CA ALA A 47 -21.15 1.18 -7.38
C ALA A 47 -22.03 -0.08 -7.34
#